data_AF-A0A4P0XV78-F1
#
_entry.id   AF-A0A4P0XV78-F1
#
_cell.length_a   1.000
_cell.length_b   1.000
_cell.length_c   1.000
_cell.angle_alpha   90.00
_cell.angle_beta   90.00
_cell.angle_gamma   90.00
#
_symmetry.space_group_name_H-M   'P 1'
#
loop_
_entity.id
_entity.type
_entity.pdbx_description
1 polymer ?
#
loop_
_entity_poly.entity_id
_entity_poly.type
_entity_poly.pdbx_seq_one_letter_code
_entity_poly.pdbx_strand_id
1 'polypeptide(L)' 'MENPNWRQQFVGKQVLDDNGMPALKVVKGGARAGDLHAVDGLSGATLTSNGVQHSFDFWMGELGFGPFLKKVREGELNNG' A
#
# COMPACT_ATOMS: atom_id res chain seq x y z
N MET A 1 -10.58 7.01 -6.81
CA MET A 1 -10.06 7.02 -5.42
C MET A 1 -11.14 7.31 -4.38
N GLU A 2 -12.15 8.13 -4.66
CA GLU A 2 -13.19 8.45 -3.64
C GLU A 2 -14.25 7.37 -3.45
N ASN A 3 -14.38 6.45 -4.43
CA ASN A 3 -15.27 5.30 -4.35
C ASN A 3 -15.02 4.52 -3.04
N PRO A 4 -16.01 4.45 -2.12
CA PRO A 4 -15.88 3.77 -0.85
C PRO A 4 -15.48 2.30 -0.98
N ASN A 5 -16.03 1.60 -1.99
CA ASN A 5 -15.72 0.19 -2.22
C ASN A 5 -14.26 -0.03 -2.58
N TRP A 6 -13.67 0.89 -3.36
CA TRP A 6 -12.25 0.82 -3.71
C TRP A 6 -11.37 1.11 -2.49
N ARG A 7 -11.71 2.12 -1.68
CA ARG A 7 -10.98 2.43 -0.44
C ARG A 7 -11.04 1.28 0.58
N GLN A 8 -12.18 0.61 0.67
CA GLN A 8 -12.37 -0.52 1.58
C GLN A 8 -11.40 -1.68 1.28
N GLN A 9 -10.95 -1.84 0.03
CA GLN A 9 -9.99 -2.90 -0.33
C GLN A 9 -8.64 -2.76 0.38
N PHE A 10 -8.27 -1.56 0.85
CA PHE A 10 -7.01 -1.31 1.55
C PHE A 10 -7.04 -1.77 3.01
N VAL A 11 -8.22 -1.94 3.60
CA VAL A 11 -8.35 -2.37 5.00
C VAL A 11 -7.84 -3.81 5.13
N GLY A 12 -6.89 -4.01 6.05
CA GLY A 12 -6.25 -5.31 6.29
C GLY A 12 -5.16 -5.68 5.29
N LYS A 13 -4.86 -4.83 4.30
CA LYS A 13 -3.70 -5.02 3.41
C LYS A 13 -2.41 -4.66 4.11
N GLN A 14 -1.33 -5.30 3.66
CA GLN A 14 0.01 -5.03 4.11
C GLN A 14 0.75 -4.22 3.06
N VAL A 15 1.25 -3.05 3.45
CA VAL A 15 1.93 -2.12 2.55
C VAL A 15 3.41 -2.42 2.35
N LEU A 16 4.00 -3.17 3.29
CA LEU A 16 5.37 -3.64 3.26
C LEU A 16 5.39 -5.18 3.26
N ASP A 17 6.45 -5.77 2.72
CA ASP A 17 6.74 -7.19 2.85
C ASP A 17 7.48 -7.50 4.17
N ASP A 18 7.83 -8.77 4.35
CA ASP A 18 8.59 -9.25 5.51
C ASP A 18 10.00 -8.63 5.62
N ASN A 19 10.54 -8.11 4.51
CA ASN A 19 11.83 -7.40 4.49
C ASN A 19 11.67 -5.90 4.78
N GLY A 20 10.43 -5.42 4.96
CA GLY A 20 10.13 -4.01 5.14
C GLY A 20 10.20 -3.18 3.86
N MET A 21 10.11 -3.82 2.69
CA MET A 21 10.12 -3.17 1.37
C MET A 21 8.69 -2.93 0.86
N PRO A 22 8.44 -1.87 0.06
CA PRO A 22 7.13 -1.60 -0.53
C PRO A 22 6.57 -2.80 -1.31
N ALA A 23 5.44 -3.33 -0.85
CA ALA A 23 4.85 -4.55 -1.39
C ALA A 23 3.49 -4.32 -2.06
N LEU A 24 2.75 -3.28 -1.65
CA LEU A 24 1.40 -3.04 -2.16
C LEU A 24 1.39 -2.81 -3.68
N LYS A 25 0.47 -3.48 -4.38
CA LYS A 25 0.24 -3.38 -5.82
C LYS A 25 -1.18 -2.92 -6.15
N VAL A 26 -1.28 -1.94 -7.03
CA VAL A 26 -2.54 -1.49 -7.66
C VAL A 26 -2.67 -2.21 -9.00
N VAL A 27 -3.45 -3.27 -9.05
CA VAL A 27 -3.44 -4.24 -10.16
C VAL A 27 -4.51 -3.89 -11.20
N LYS A 28 -4.07 -3.60 -12.43
CA LYS A 28 -4.98 -3.44 -13.56
C LYS A 28 -5.76 -4.74 -13.80
N GLY A 29 -7.08 -4.64 -13.86
CA GLY A 29 -7.95 -5.81 -14.08
C GLY A 29 -8.37 -6.53 -12.78
N GLY A 30 -7.91 -6.04 -11.63
CA GLY A 30 -8.32 -6.50 -10.32
C GLY A 30 -7.27 -7.36 -9.61
N ALA A 31 -7.24 -7.25 -8.28
CA ALA A 31 -6.42 -8.08 -7.42
C ALA A 31 -7.04 -9.47 -7.23
N ARG A 32 -6.20 -10.47 -6.95
CA ARG A 32 -6.69 -11.80 -6.58
C ARG A 32 -7.34 -11.76 -5.20
N ALA A 33 -8.43 -12.51 -5.02
CA ALA A 33 -9.04 -12.66 -3.71
C ALA A 33 -8.03 -13.20 -2.70
N GLY A 34 -7.97 -12.58 -1.52
CA GLY A 34 -7.03 -12.96 -0.45
C GLY A 34 -5.60 -12.45 -0.62
N ASP A 35 -5.25 -11.77 -1.71
CA ASP A 35 -3.91 -11.20 -1.88
C ASP A 35 -3.69 -10.05 -0.88
N LEU A 36 -2.80 -10.25 0.10
CA LEU A 36 -2.55 -9.29 1.18
C LEU A 36 -1.88 -8.01 0.71
N HIS A 37 -1.25 -8.02 -0.46
CA HIS A 37 -0.48 -6.91 -0.99
C HIS A 37 -1.08 -6.36 -2.28
N ALA A 38 -2.32 -6.69 -2.65
CA ALA A 38 -2.92 -6.18 -3.87
C ALA A 38 -4.32 -5.59 -3.66
N VAL A 39 -4.58 -4.52 -4.40
CA VAL A 39 -5.89 -3.86 -4.56
C VAL A 39 -6.18 -3.64 -6.04
N ASP A 40 -7.45 -3.45 -6.37
CA ASP A 40 -7.86 -3.23 -7.75
C ASP A 40 -7.34 -1.88 -8.28
N GLY A 41 -6.94 -1.88 -9.54
CA GLY A 41 -6.78 -0.65 -10.32
C GLY A 41 -8.13 0.00 -10.66
N LEU A 42 -8.11 1.30 -10.89
CA LEU A 42 -9.30 2.05 -11.30
C LEU A 42 -9.57 1.79 -12.79
N SER A 43 -10.73 1.19 -13.09
CA SER A 43 -11.14 0.92 -14.47
C SER A 43 -11.20 2.20 -15.31
N GLY A 44 -10.62 2.17 -16.51
CA GLY A 44 -10.52 3.34 -17.40
C GLY A 44 -9.51 4.42 -16.95
N ALA A 45 -8.90 4.29 -15.78
CA ALA A 45 -8.01 5.29 -15.18
C ALA A 45 -6.63 4.71 -14.85
N THR A 46 -5.96 4.13 -15.86
CA THR A 46 -4.64 3.50 -15.70
C THR A 46 -3.59 4.48 -15.18
N LEU A 47 -3.54 5.72 -15.69
CA LEU A 47 -2.57 6.72 -15.23
C LEU A 47 -2.78 7.10 -13.75
N THR A 48 -4.03 7.23 -13.32
CA THR A 48 -4.36 7.46 -11.90
C THR A 48 -3.93 6.27 -11.04
N SER A 49 -4.18 5.04 -11.52
CA SER A 49 -3.77 3.81 -10.83
C SER A 49 -2.25 3.74 -10.66
N ASN A 50 -1.49 4.10 -11.70
CA ASN A 50 -0.03 4.18 -11.64
C ASN A 50 0.45 5.27 -10.67
N GLY A 51 -0.21 6.43 -10.64
CA GLY A 51 0.10 7.49 -9.68
C GLY A 51 -0.08 7.02 -8.22
N VAL A 52 -1.14 6.27 -7.94
CA VAL A 52 -1.35 5.64 -6.61
C VAL A 52 -0.25 4.62 -6.33
N GLN A 53 0.09 3.74 -7.28
CA GLN A 53 1.18 2.78 -7.14
C GLN A 53 2.49 3.49 -6.75
N HIS A 54 2.90 4.49 -7.53
CA HIS A 54 4.14 5.22 -7.28
C HIS A 54 4.14 6.00 -5.97
N SER A 55 2.98 6.47 -5.52
CA SER A 55 2.85 7.09 -4.21
C SER A 55 3.19 6.11 -3.09
N PHE A 56 2.68 4.87 -3.15
CA PHE A 56 3.03 3.84 -2.18
C PHE A 56 4.49 3.41 -2.30
N ASP A 57 4.98 3.18 -3.52
CA ASP A 57 6.38 2.79 -3.76
C ASP A 57 7.36 3.80 -3.13
N PHE A 58 7.10 5.10 -3.33
CA PHE A 58 7.96 6.16 -2.80
C PHE A 58 7.80 6.31 -1.29
N TRP A 59 6.58 6.54 -0.80
CA TRP A 59 6.36 6.88 0.60
C TRP A 59 6.61 5.72 1.55
N MET A 60 6.47 4.47 1.10
CA MET A 60 6.78 3.31 1.93
C MET A 60 8.26 2.89 1.81
N GLY A 61 9.01 3.47 0.87
CA GLY A 61 10.42 3.21 0.67
C GLY A 61 11.33 3.94 1.66
N GLU A 62 12.64 3.78 1.46
CA GLU A 62 13.69 4.33 2.32
C GLU A 62 13.67 5.87 2.42
N LEU A 63 13.33 6.56 1.33
CA LEU A 63 13.24 8.02 1.27
C LEU A 63 11.93 8.58 1.85
N GLY A 64 10.98 7.71 2.21
CA GLY A 64 9.70 8.08 2.77
C GLY A 64 9.58 7.70 4.25
N PHE A 65 8.44 7.12 4.62
CA PHE A 65 8.14 6.63 5.94
C PHE A 65 8.74 5.25 6.24
N GLY A 66 9.41 4.58 5.29
CA GLY A 66 10.00 3.24 5.51
C GLY A 66 10.83 3.14 6.80
N PRO A 67 11.81 4.04 7.04
CA PRO A 67 12.60 4.02 8.27
C PRO A 67 11.79 4.27 9.54
N PHE A 68 10.79 5.16 9.48
CA PHE A 68 9.88 5.41 10.59
C PHE A 68 9.01 4.18 10.90
N LEU A 69 8.41 3.56 9.88
CA LEU A 69 7.58 2.36 10.05
C LEU A 69 8.38 1.18 10.58
N LYS A 70 9.68 1.08 10.27
CA LYS A 70 10.57 0.09 10.89
C LYS A 70 10.61 0.24 12.40
N LYS A 71 10.85 1.45 12.89
CA LYS A 71 10.86 1.77 14.32
C LYS A 71 9.52 1.50 15.01
N VAL A 72 8.42 1.83 14.33
CA VAL A 72 7.07 1.52 14.81
C VAL A 72 6.88 0.01 15.01
N ARG A 73 7.33 -0.83 14.05
CA ARG A 73 7.29 -2.30 14.18
C ARG A 73 8.16 -2.83 15.30
N GLU A 74 9.26 -2.14 15.62
CA GLU A 74 10.16 -2.45 16.73
C GLU A 74 9.60 -1.99 18.10
N GLY A 75 8.43 -1.35 18.13
CA GLY A 75 7.68 -1.05 19.36
C GLY A 75 7.83 0.37 19.89
N GLU A 76 8.42 1.31 19.14
CA GLU A 76 8.70 2.67 19.61
C GLU A 76 7.45 3.50 19.99
N LEU A 77 6.25 3.15 19.49
CA LEU A 77 5.01 3.90 19.75
C LEU A 77 4.29 3.56 21.07
N ASN A 78 4.75 2.56 21.82
CA ASN A 78 4.13 2.14 23.07
C ASN A 78 4.68 2.88 24.31
N ASN A 79 5.54 3.88 24.12
CA ASN A 79 6.20 4.66 25.17
C ASN A 79 5.55 6.03 25.43
N GLY A 80 4.25 6.18 25.14
CA GLY A 80 3.48 7.42 25.32
C GLY A 80 2.64 7.43 26.58
#